data_AF-A0A2M7PZ20-F1
#
_entry.id   AF-A0A2M7PZ20-F1
#
_cell.length_a   1.000
_cell.length_b   1.000
_cell.length_c   1.000
_cell.angle_alpha   90.00
_cell.angle_beta   90.00
_cell.angle_gamma   90.00
#
_symmetry.space_group_name_H-M   'P 1'
#
loop_
_entity.id
_entity.type
_entity.pdbx_description
1 polymer ?
#
loop_
_entity_poly.entity_id
_entity_poly.type
_entity_poly.pdbx_seq_one_letter_code
_entity_poly.pdbx_strand_id
1 'polypeptide(L)'
;MGGFLQFGVTQASKALEAKNYIGAGVHANGIFSGREDDEFGLALARASFSKDYLSRNVGFKKNETAIEITYKLQVTDWLSVQPSYQYIVNPSGDPALSNASVGLLRAEIAI
;
A
#
# COMPACT_ATOMS: atom_id res chain seq x y z
N MET A 1 -7.15 -12.38 -13.36
CA MET A 1 -7.69 -11.89 -12.07
C MET A 1 -7.06 -12.69 -10.96
N GLY A 2 -6.58 -12.00 -9.92
CA GLY A 2 -5.96 -12.63 -8.77
C GLY A 2 -6.14 -11.78 -7.52
N GLY A 3 -5.74 -12.34 -6.38
CA GLY A 3 -5.78 -11.63 -5.11
C GLY A 3 -4.72 -12.16 -4.16
N PHE A 4 -4.42 -11.35 -3.15
CA PHE A 4 -3.46 -11.70 -2.12
C PHE A 4 -3.98 -11.32 -0.73
N LEU A 5 -3.45 -12.04 0.26
CA LEU A 5 -3.56 -11.72 1.68
C LEU A 5 -2.17 -11.85 2.29
N GLN A 6 -1.80 -10.88 3.11
CA GLN A 6 -0.53 -10.82 3.82
C GLN A 6 -0.78 -10.52 5.28
N PHE A 7 -0.10 -11.24 6.16
CA PHE A 7 -0.10 -10.99 7.59
C PHE A 7 1.34 -10.98 8.11
N GLY A 8 1.67 -9.99 8.93
CA GLY A 8 2.98 -9.83 9.54
C GLY A 8 2.85 -9.56 11.03
N VAL A 9 3.73 -10.16 11.83
CA VAL A 9 3.87 -9.89 13.26
C VAL A 9 5.33 -9.69 13.58
N THR A 10 5.60 -8.74 14.45
CA THR A 10 6.95 -8.47 14.94
C THR A 10 7.12 -9.03 16.35
N GLN A 11 8.36 -9.37 16.70
CA GLN A 11 8.67 -9.77 18.07
C GLN A 11 8.36 -8.61 19.03
N ALA A 12 7.98 -8.93 20.26
CA ALA A 12 7.67 -7.96 21.32
C ALA A 12 8.92 -7.23 21.86
N SER A 13 9.92 -6.95 21.01
CA SER A 13 11.07 -6.15 21.38
C SER A 13 10.66 -4.66 21.43
N LYS A 14 11.32 -3.91 22.31
CA LYS A 14 11.01 -2.50 22.59
C LYS A 14 11.41 -1.54 21.45
N ALA A 15 12.07 -2.03 20.41
CA ALA A 15 12.66 -1.18 19.39
C ALA A 15 11.77 -0.96 18.16
N LEU A 16 10.70 -1.76 17.98
CA LEU A 16 9.92 -1.76 16.75
C LEU A 16 8.68 -0.86 16.83
N GLU A 17 8.48 -0.05 15.80
CA GLU A 17 7.35 0.85 15.64
C GLU A 17 6.05 0.08 15.38
N ALA A 18 6.06 -0.87 14.44
CA ALA A 18 4.90 -1.70 14.11
C ALA A 18 4.89 -3.03 14.89
N LYS A 19 3.72 -3.42 15.40
CA LYS A 19 3.45 -4.71 16.06
C LYS A 19 2.93 -5.77 15.11
N ASN A 20 1.97 -5.39 14.28
CA ASN A 20 1.37 -6.28 13.31
C ASN A 20 0.98 -5.51 12.05
N TYR A 21 0.82 -6.27 10.99
CA TYR A 21 0.50 -5.81 9.67
C TYR A 21 -0.51 -6.74 9.04
N ILE A 22 -1.51 -6.18 8.36
CA ILE A 22 -2.41 -6.91 7.46
C ILE A 22 -2.39 -6.18 6.12
N GLY A 23 -2.15 -6.94 5.05
CA GLY A 23 -2.27 -6.49 3.68
C GLY A 23 -3.25 -7.36 2.91
N ALA A 24 -4.01 -6.77 2.01
CA ALA A 24 -4.91 -7.48 1.12
C ALA A 24 -5.05 -6.72 -0.19
N GLY A 25 -5.29 -7.43 -1.28
CA GLY A 25 -5.56 -6.77 -2.55
C GLY A 25 -6.04 -7.71 -3.63
N VAL A 26 -6.56 -7.11 -4.69
CA VAL A 26 -7.07 -7.78 -5.88
C VAL A 26 -6.56 -7.07 -7.12
N HIS A 27 -6.39 -7.82 -8.20
CA HIS A 27 -6.05 -7.26 -9.51
C HIS A 27 -6.78 -8.01 -10.63
N ALA A 28 -7.01 -7.30 -11.72
CA ALA A 28 -7.69 -7.80 -12.91
C ALA A 28 -7.10 -7.18 -14.17
N ASN A 29 -6.93 -8.01 -15.21
CA ASN A 29 -6.51 -7.56 -16.53
C ASN A 29 -7.73 -7.26 -17.41
N GLY A 30 -7.57 -6.38 -18.40
CA GLY A 30 -8.55 -6.19 -19.46
C GLY A 30 -9.89 -5.61 -19.03
N ILE A 31 -9.91 -4.70 -18.04
CA ILE A 31 -11.15 -4.03 -17.58
C ILE A 31 -11.72 -3.09 -18.65
N PHE A 32 -10.88 -2.59 -19.58
CA PHE A 32 -11.29 -1.73 -20.67
C PHE A 32 -11.12 -2.43 -22.02
N SER A 33 -12.10 -2.26 -22.92
CA SER A 33 -12.05 -2.82 -24.27
C SER A 33 -10.89 -2.21 -25.08
N GLY A 34 -10.12 -3.05 -25.78
CA GLY A 34 -8.92 -2.66 -26.52
C GLY A 34 -7.67 -2.47 -25.66
N ARG A 35 -7.73 -2.85 -24.37
CA ARG A 35 -6.65 -2.77 -23.38
C ARG A 35 -6.59 -4.06 -22.56
N GLU A 36 -6.70 -5.19 -23.23
CA GLU A 36 -6.81 -6.53 -22.63
C GLU A 36 -5.57 -6.90 -21.79
N ASP A 37 -4.41 -6.37 -22.15
CA ASP A 37 -3.12 -6.58 -21.46
C ASP A 37 -2.88 -5.61 -20.29
N ASP A 38 -3.69 -4.55 -20.14
CA ASP A 38 -3.57 -3.62 -19.02
C ASP A 38 -4.06 -4.28 -17.72
N GLU A 39 -3.46 -3.94 -16.58
CA GLU A 39 -3.83 -4.47 -15.27
C GLU A 39 -4.29 -3.36 -14.33
N PHE A 40 -5.45 -3.53 -13.70
CA PHE A 40 -5.92 -2.68 -12.61
C PHE A 40 -5.77 -3.42 -11.28
N GLY A 41 -5.33 -2.70 -10.25
CA GLY A 41 -5.17 -3.21 -8.90
C GLY A 41 -5.79 -2.31 -7.84
N LEU A 42 -6.32 -2.93 -6.79
CA LEU A 42 -6.77 -2.28 -5.57
C LEU A 42 -6.20 -3.02 -4.37
N ALA A 43 -5.54 -2.30 -3.46
CA ALA A 43 -4.94 -2.87 -2.28
C ALA A 43 -5.18 -2.03 -1.02
N LEU A 44 -5.06 -2.72 0.11
CA LEU A 44 -5.20 -2.23 1.48
C LEU A 44 -3.99 -2.74 2.25
N ALA A 45 -3.37 -1.86 3.02
CA ALA A 45 -2.32 -2.18 3.96
C ALA A 45 -2.60 -1.48 5.30
N ARG A 46 -2.53 -2.21 6.41
CA ARG A 46 -2.74 -1.67 7.75
C ARG A 46 -1.65 -2.13 8.69
N ALA A 47 -0.89 -1.19 9.24
CA ALA A 47 0.09 -1.42 10.28
C ALA A 47 -0.45 -0.94 11.63
N SER A 48 -0.45 -1.80 12.65
CA SER A 48 -0.74 -1.38 14.03
C SER A 48 0.55 -1.12 14.78
N PHE A 49 0.61 0.01 15.48
CA PHE A 49 1.79 0.39 16.24
C PHE A 49 1.93 -0.43 17.53
N SER A 50 3.18 -0.61 17.96
CA SER A 50 3.50 -1.30 19.21
C SER A 50 3.09 -0.47 20.43
N LYS A 51 2.84 -1.15 21.55
CA LYS A 51 2.52 -0.45 22.81
C LYS A 51 3.66 0.46 23.26
N ASP A 52 4.89 0.04 23.03
CA ASP A 52 6.09 0.81 23.38
C ASP A 52 6.14 2.12 22.57
N TYR A 53 5.95 2.04 21.25
CA TYR A 53 5.86 3.22 20.39
C TYR A 53 4.77 4.19 20.86
N LEU A 54 3.57 3.69 21.16
CA LEU A 54 2.47 4.53 21.65
C LEU A 54 2.70 5.10 23.05
N SER A 55 3.47 4.41 23.91
CA SER A 55 3.82 4.93 25.24
C SER A 55 4.82 6.07 25.18
N ARG A 56 5.72 6.07 24.18
CA ARG A 56 6.65 7.17 23.91
C ARG A 56 6.00 8.34 23.16
N ASN A 57 4.91 8.07 22.44
CA ASN A 57 4.18 9.04 21.64
C ASN A 57 2.72 9.14 22.11
N VAL A 58 2.53 9.66 23.32
CA VAL A 58 1.21 9.75 23.95
C VAL A 58 0.27 10.60 23.08
N GLY A 59 -0.92 10.05 22.78
CA GLY A 59 -1.91 10.70 21.91
C GLY A 59 -1.86 10.26 20.44
N PHE A 60 -0.84 9.50 20.04
CA PHE A 60 -0.76 8.96 18.68
C PHE A 60 -1.86 7.93 18.41
N LYS A 61 -2.32 7.90 17.15
CA LYS A 61 -3.26 6.92 16.63
C LYS A 61 -2.61 5.54 16.63
N LYS A 62 -3.43 4.51 16.80
CA LYS A 62 -2.95 3.13 17.02
C LYS A 62 -2.49 2.41 15.75
N ASN A 63 -2.75 2.97 14.58
CA ASN A 63 -2.47 2.34 13.30
C ASN A 63 -2.38 3.38 12.20
N GLU A 64 -1.64 3.00 11.17
CA GLU A 64 -1.61 3.63 9.86
C GLU A 64 -2.31 2.69 8.87
N THR A 65 -3.08 3.25 7.94
CA THR A 65 -3.73 2.48 6.87
C THR A 65 -3.45 3.13 5.53
N ALA A 66 -2.92 2.38 4.57
CA ALA A 66 -2.75 2.79 3.19
C ALA A 66 -3.77 2.06 2.30
N ILE A 67 -4.43 2.82 1.42
CA ILE A 67 -5.29 2.30 0.36
C ILE A 67 -4.61 2.66 -0.95
N GLU A 68 -4.38 1.67 -1.82
CA GLU A 68 -3.66 1.86 -3.08
C GLU A 68 -4.53 1.46 -4.26
N ILE A 69 -4.50 2.28 -5.32
CA ILE A 69 -5.03 1.96 -6.64
C ILE A 69 -3.87 2.02 -7.63
N THR A 70 -3.76 1.01 -8.48
CA THR A 70 -2.73 0.92 -9.53
C THR A 70 -3.37 0.66 -10.88
N TYR A 71 -2.78 1.19 -11.95
CA TYR A 71 -3.15 0.84 -13.32
C TYR A 71 -1.88 0.66 -14.14
N LYS A 72 -1.55 -0.58 -14.53
CA LYS A 72 -0.42 -0.90 -15.39
C LYS A 72 -0.88 -0.86 -16.84
N LEU A 73 -0.34 0.10 -17.59
CA LEU A 73 -0.49 0.21 -19.03
C LEU A 73 0.60 -0.60 -19.72
N GLN A 74 0.21 -1.61 -20.49
CA GLN A 74 1.11 -2.23 -21.46
C GLN A 74 1.17 -1.31 -22.68
N VAL A 75 2.33 -0.70 -22.90
CA VAL A 75 2.53 0.28 -24.00
C VAL A 75 3.01 -0.44 -25.25
N THR A 76 3.95 -1.38 -25.08
CA THR A 76 4.47 -2.29 -26.11
C THR A 76 4.86 -3.60 -25.44
N ASP A 77 5.23 -4.64 -26.19
CA ASP A 77 5.64 -5.94 -25.62
C ASP A 77 6.82 -5.85 -24.63
N TRP A 78 7.67 -4.83 -24.76
CA TRP A 78 8.86 -4.63 -23.93
C TRP A 78 8.73 -3.48 -22.92
N LEU A 79 7.65 -2.69 -22.97
CA LEU A 79 7.46 -1.51 -22.11
C LEU A 79 6.09 -1.47 -21.46
N SER A 80 6.08 -1.27 -20.15
CA SER A 80 4.88 -0.93 -19.40
C SER A 80 5.10 0.26 -18.47
N VAL A 81 4.02 0.98 -18.20
CA VAL A 81 3.99 2.12 -17.28
C VAL A 81 2.86 1.92 -16.30
N GLN A 82 3.13 2.06 -15.00
CA GLN A 82 2.18 1.84 -13.93
C GLN A 82 2.13 3.06 -13.00
N PRO A 83 1.22 4.01 -13.25
CA PRO A 83 0.79 4.95 -12.21
C PRO A 83 0.17 4.21 -11.03
N SER A 84 0.47 4.69 -9.83
CA SER A 84 -0.28 4.33 -8.63
C SER A 84 -0.59 5.55 -7.78
N TYR A 85 -1.70 5.43 -7.05
CA TYR A 85 -2.16 6.42 -6.09
C TYR A 85 -2.38 5.72 -4.76
N GLN A 86 -1.82 6.28 -3.70
CA GLN A 86 -2.00 5.80 -2.34
C GLN A 86 -2.59 6.91 -1.47
N TYR A 87 -3.61 6.55 -0.69
CA TYR A 87 -4.15 7.40 0.37
C TYR A 87 -3.82 6.80 1.73
N ILE A 88 -3.06 7.54 2.54
CA ILE A 88 -2.52 7.10 3.82
C ILE A 88 -3.27 7.83 4.94
N VAL A 89 -3.93 7.05 5.78
CA VAL A 89 -4.69 7.51 6.94
C VAL A 89 -3.85 7.35 8.20
N ASN A 90 -3.76 8.43 8.99
CA ASN A 90 -2.92 8.55 10.18
C ASN A 90 -1.43 8.23 9.93
N PRO A 91 -0.73 8.98 9.06
CA PRO A 91 0.70 8.77 8.83
C PRO A 91 1.50 8.76 10.14
N SER A 92 2.33 7.74 10.35
CA SER A 92 3.11 7.46 11.58
C SER A 92 2.30 7.43 12.89
N GLY A 93 0.97 7.46 12.78
CA GLY A 93 0.05 7.66 13.90
C GLY A 93 0.06 9.07 14.50
N ASP A 94 0.81 10.03 13.96
CA ASP A 94 0.97 11.36 14.55
C ASP A 94 -0.29 12.22 14.28
N PRO A 95 -1.01 12.70 15.31
CA PRO A 95 -2.19 13.54 15.12
C PRO A 95 -1.88 14.94 14.56
N ALA A 96 -0.62 15.37 14.56
CA ALA A 96 -0.19 16.60 13.90
C ALA A 96 -0.11 16.44 12.38
N LEU A 97 -0.02 15.21 11.87
CA LEU A 97 0.00 14.92 10.44
C LEU A 97 -1.42 14.73 9.91
N SER A 98 -1.71 15.44 8.82
CA SER A 98 -2.92 15.18 8.04
C SER A 98 -2.76 13.89 7.23
N ASN A 99 -3.89 13.31 6.80
CA ASN A 99 -3.85 12.19 5.86
C ASN A 99 -3.10 12.60 4.58
N ALA A 100 -2.36 11.64 4.00
CA ALA A 100 -1.49 11.90 2.87
C ALA A 100 -2.02 11.27 1.59
N SER A 101 -1.83 11.98 0.48
CA SER A 101 -2.04 11.51 -0.88
C SER A 101 -0.69 11.38 -1.55
N VAL A 102 -0.36 10.19 -2.03
CA VAL A 102 0.94 9.86 -2.64
C VAL A 102 0.70 9.35 -4.06
N GLY A 103 1.43 9.92 -5.02
CA GLY A 103 1.47 9.44 -6.39
C GLY A 103 2.82 8.81 -6.71
N LEU A 104 2.81 7.69 -7.42
CA LEU A 104 4.00 7.02 -7.93
C LEU A 104 3.81 6.72 -9.42
N LEU A 105 4.91 6.74 -10.17
CA LEU A 105 4.96 6.26 -11.53
C LEU A 105 6.09 5.24 -11.65
N ARG A 106 5.75 4.01 -12.05
CA ARG A 106 6.72 2.96 -12.35
C ARG A 106 6.79 2.74 -13.85
N ALA A 107 7.98 2.51 -14.39
CA ALA A 107 8.19 1.98 -15.72
C ALA A 107 8.91 0.64 -15.62
N GLU A 108 8.44 -0.36 -16.37
CA GLU A 108 9.09 -1.68 -16.44
C GLU A 108 9.48 -1.97 -17.89
N ILE A 109 10.73 -2.38 -18.07
CA ILE A 109 11.34 -2.67 -19.37
C ILE A 109 11.80 -4.13 -19.37
N ALA A 110 11.35 -4.91 -20.35
CA ALA A 110 11.82 -6.28 -20.58
C ALA A 110 12.83 -6.28 -21.74
N ILE A 111 13.98 -6.94 -21.54
CA ILE A 111 15.06 -7.09 -22.53
C ILE A 111 15.26 -8.57 -22.79
#